data_AF-A0A7I8DR89-F1
#
_entry.id   AF-A0A7I8DR89-F1
#
_cell.length_a   1.000
_cell.length_b   1.000
_cell.length_c   1.000
_cell.angle_alpha   90.00
_cell.angle_beta   90.00
_cell.angle_gamma   90.00
#
_symmetry.space_group_name_H-M   'P 1'
#
loop_
_entity.id
_entity.type
_entity.pdbx_description
1 polymer ?
#
loop_
_entity_poly.entity_id
_entity_poly.type
_entity_poly.pdbx_seq_one_letter_code
_entity_poly.pdbx_strand_id
1 'polypeptide(L)'
;MAIKVSAIETINTLNAIFEKHPNERICVLGTTCCGKSTLQEQIPGTVDMDEALWPQLTKEEEAYICQKPWTREIGDFTRKLVKERVSIKAGHPLFSLILIDSDVLVYLDISDELLAEHCKKRGSNFQDAKNVKNAIEETWNNQRENSERVFYYLYITE
;
A
#
# COMPACT_ATOMS: atom_id res chain seq x y z
N MET A 1 -5.39 17.75 2.28
CA MET A 1 -6.86 17.69 2.36
C MET A 1 -7.22 16.24 2.53
N ALA A 2 -7.90 15.86 3.62
CA ALA A 2 -8.30 14.48 3.88
C ALA A 2 -9.74 14.28 3.40
N ILE A 3 -9.97 13.30 2.53
CA ILE A 3 -11.30 12.93 2.05
C ILE A 3 -11.71 11.66 2.81
N LYS A 4 -12.84 11.71 3.53
CA LYS A 4 -13.47 10.53 4.11
C LYS A 4 -14.28 9.83 3.03
N VAL A 5 -14.08 8.53 2.86
CA VAL A 5 -14.67 7.78 1.76
C VAL A 5 -15.16 6.41 2.22
N SER A 6 -16.43 6.07 1.96
CA SER A 6 -16.93 4.68 1.97
C SER A 6 -16.17 3.81 0.97
N ALA A 7 -16.37 2.48 0.95
CA ALA A 7 -15.72 1.61 -0.05
C ALA A 7 -16.00 2.06 -1.50
N ILE A 8 -17.25 2.42 -1.82
CA ILE A 8 -17.65 2.91 -3.14
C ILE A 8 -17.02 4.28 -3.45
N GLU A 9 -17.02 5.20 -2.48
CA GLU A 9 -16.39 6.51 -2.66
C GLU A 9 -14.86 6.40 -2.81
N THR A 10 -14.23 5.41 -2.15
CA THR A 10 -12.80 5.13 -2.28
C THR A 10 -12.50 4.68 -3.70
N ILE A 11 -13.29 3.75 -4.23
CA ILE A 11 -13.18 3.27 -5.62
C ILE A 11 -13.35 4.41 -6.62
N ASN A 12 -14.41 5.21 -6.47
CA ASN A 12 -14.68 6.34 -7.36
C ASN A 12 -13.53 7.37 -7.31
N THR A 13 -13.01 7.65 -6.11
CA THR A 13 -11.90 8.59 -5.95
C THR A 13 -10.61 8.06 -6.56
N LEU A 14 -10.30 6.77 -6.37
CA LEU A 14 -9.14 6.12 -6.99
C LEU A 14 -9.25 6.13 -8.52
N ASN A 15 -10.41 5.77 -9.08
CA ASN A 15 -10.64 5.84 -10.52
C ASN A 15 -10.42 7.25 -11.07
N ALA A 16 -10.97 8.28 -10.40
CA ALA A 16 -10.76 9.67 -10.80
C ALA A 16 -9.28 10.09 -10.74
N ILE A 17 -8.51 9.60 -9.75
CA ILE A 17 -7.06 9.82 -9.68
C ILE A 17 -6.35 9.13 -10.85
N PHE A 18 -6.71 7.89 -11.16
CA PHE A 18 -6.08 7.11 -12.23
C PHE A 18 -6.38 7.70 -13.61
N GLU A 19 -7.62 8.14 -13.85
CA GLU A 19 -8.04 8.81 -15.09
C GLU A 19 -7.35 10.16 -15.30
N LYS A 20 -7.07 10.89 -14.20
CA LYS A 20 -6.34 12.15 -14.24
C LYS A 20 -4.86 11.95 -14.62
N HIS A 21 -4.32 10.77 -14.37
CA HIS A 21 -2.90 10.45 -14.44
C HIS A 21 -2.61 9.21 -15.32
N PRO A 22 -3.10 9.18 -16.57
CA PRO A 22 -3.14 7.95 -17.38
C PRO A 22 -1.74 7.44 -17.82
N ASN A 23 -0.77 8.35 -17.89
CA ASN A 23 0.60 8.06 -18.35
C ASN A 23 1.64 8.11 -17.23
N GLU A 24 1.20 8.27 -15.98
CA GLU A 24 2.08 8.39 -14.83
C GLU A 24 2.12 7.07 -14.05
N ARG A 25 3.24 6.84 -13.34
CA ARG A 25 3.40 5.68 -12.46
C ARG A 25 2.78 6.00 -11.12
N ILE A 26 1.77 5.24 -10.72
CA ILE A 26 0.99 5.50 -9.50
C ILE A 26 1.27 4.41 -8.46
N CYS A 27 1.78 4.80 -7.29
CA CYS A 27 1.93 3.93 -6.13
C CYS A 27 0.79 4.20 -5.14
N VAL A 28 0.04 3.16 -4.76
CA VAL A 28 -1.04 3.22 -3.77
C VAL A 28 -0.57 2.52 -2.49
N LEU A 29 -0.19 3.30 -1.49
CA LEU A 29 0.26 2.82 -0.18
C LEU A 29 -0.92 2.57 0.75
N GLY A 30 -0.89 1.47 1.47
CA GLY A 30 -1.80 1.23 2.58
C GLY A 30 -1.36 0.04 3.40
N THR A 31 -1.65 0.03 4.71
CA THR A 31 -1.19 -1.05 5.60
C THR A 31 -1.83 -2.41 5.30
N THR A 32 -1.29 -3.48 5.86
CA THR A 32 -1.94 -4.81 5.85
C THR A 32 -3.33 -4.70 6.46
N CYS A 33 -4.30 -5.44 5.92
CA CYS A 33 -5.72 -5.36 6.31
C CYS A 33 -6.44 -4.03 6.02
N CYS A 34 -5.85 -3.07 5.30
CA CYS A 34 -6.56 -1.83 4.93
C CYS A 34 -7.50 -1.97 3.70
N GLY A 35 -7.79 -3.20 3.24
CA GLY A 35 -8.73 -3.42 2.13
C GLY A 35 -8.14 -3.36 0.70
N LYS A 36 -6.82 -3.29 0.52
CA LYS A 36 -6.18 -3.21 -0.81
C LYS A 36 -6.64 -4.30 -1.79
N SER A 37 -6.62 -5.56 -1.37
CA SER A 37 -7.08 -6.68 -2.22
C SER A 37 -8.54 -6.54 -2.65
N THR A 38 -9.40 -6.06 -1.75
CA THR A 38 -10.81 -5.79 -2.04
C THR A 38 -11.00 -4.64 -3.02
N LEU A 39 -10.13 -3.63 -2.98
CA LEU A 39 -10.13 -2.53 -3.95
C LEU A 39 -9.62 -2.99 -5.32
N GLN A 40 -8.57 -3.82 -5.37
CA GLN A 40 -8.02 -4.36 -6.62
C GLN A 40 -9.03 -5.21 -7.39
N GLU A 41 -9.78 -6.07 -6.71
CA GLU A 41 -10.84 -6.89 -7.32
C GLU A 41 -11.91 -6.03 -8.02
N GLN A 42 -12.10 -4.79 -7.55
CA GLN A 42 -13.12 -3.86 -8.06
C GLN A 42 -12.57 -2.81 -9.02
N ILE A 43 -11.23 -2.65 -9.11
CA ILE A 43 -10.57 -1.67 -9.96
C ILE A 43 -9.64 -2.40 -10.95
N PRO A 44 -10.14 -2.74 -12.15
CA PRO A 44 -9.36 -3.51 -13.12
C PRO A 44 -8.13 -2.74 -13.59
N GLY A 45 -7.07 -3.47 -13.95
CA GLY A 45 -5.80 -2.89 -14.43
C GLY A 45 -4.85 -2.46 -13.32
N THR A 46 -5.23 -2.63 -12.06
CA THR A 46 -4.34 -2.44 -10.91
C THR A 46 -3.47 -3.67 -10.67
N VAL A 47 -2.31 -3.46 -10.05
CA VAL A 47 -1.33 -4.51 -9.76
C VAL A 47 -1.14 -4.66 -8.26
N ASP A 48 -1.01 -5.89 -7.80
CA ASP A 48 -0.63 -6.20 -6.43
C ASP A 48 0.88 -6.35 -6.28
N MET A 49 1.45 -5.71 -5.25
CA MET A 49 2.89 -5.80 -4.97
C MET A 49 3.31 -7.24 -4.67
N ASP A 50 2.50 -7.98 -3.91
CA ASP A 50 2.82 -9.36 -3.55
C ASP A 50 2.83 -10.20 -4.83
N GLU A 51 1.80 -10.11 -5.68
CA GLU A 51 1.78 -10.81 -6.97
C GLU A 51 2.99 -10.49 -7.86
N ALA A 52 3.46 -9.25 -7.83
CA ALA A 52 4.66 -8.83 -8.55
C ALA A 52 5.96 -9.34 -7.91
N LEU A 53 6.02 -9.48 -6.59
CA LEU A 53 7.23 -9.83 -5.84
C LEU A 53 7.42 -11.34 -5.68
N TRP A 54 6.40 -12.07 -5.20
CA TRP A 54 6.51 -13.48 -4.77
C TRP A 54 7.15 -14.40 -5.80
N PRO A 55 6.81 -14.33 -7.11
CA PRO A 55 7.44 -15.20 -8.11
C PRO A 55 8.96 -15.01 -8.26
N GLN A 56 9.51 -13.92 -7.71
CA GLN A 56 10.92 -13.56 -7.78
C GLN A 56 11.69 -13.85 -6.49
N LEU A 57 11.04 -14.40 -5.46
CA LEU A 57 11.67 -14.68 -4.16
C LEU A 57 12.31 -16.07 -4.12
N THR A 58 13.42 -16.21 -3.39
CA THR A 58 13.90 -17.52 -2.95
C THR A 58 13.12 -17.99 -1.72
N LYS A 59 13.15 -19.30 -1.43
CA LYS A 59 12.47 -19.85 -0.24
C LYS A 59 12.98 -19.25 1.06
N GLU A 60 14.26 -18.91 1.14
CA GLU A 60 14.87 -18.27 2.30
C GLU A 60 14.35 -16.84 2.48
N GLU A 61 14.21 -16.09 1.38
CA GLU A 61 13.65 -14.74 1.40
C GLU A 61 12.18 -14.75 1.82
N GLU A 62 11.38 -15.64 1.24
CA GLU A 62 9.98 -15.85 1.62
C GLU A 62 9.85 -16.17 3.11
N ALA A 63 10.65 -17.13 3.60
CA ALA A 63 10.64 -17.54 4.99
C ALA A 63 11.05 -16.39 5.93
N TYR A 64 11.99 -15.53 5.53
CA TYR A 64 12.42 -14.38 6.32
C TYR A 64 11.34 -13.29 6.40
N ILE A 65 10.73 -12.90 5.27
CA ILE A 65 9.72 -11.83 5.26
C ILE A 65 8.41 -12.25 5.94
N CYS A 66 8.16 -13.56 6.07
CA CYS A 66 6.98 -14.11 6.76
C CYS A 66 7.15 -14.25 8.29
N GLN A 67 8.31 -13.93 8.86
CA GLN A 67 8.54 -14.08 10.29
C GLN A 67 7.60 -13.21 11.13
N LYS A 68 7.26 -13.72 12.31
CA LYS A 68 6.36 -13.07 13.28
C LYS A 68 7.05 -12.97 14.65
N PRO A 69 6.87 -11.87 15.40
CA PRO A 69 6.14 -10.65 15.03
C PRO A 69 6.85 -9.84 13.93
N TRP A 70 6.14 -8.93 13.27
CA TRP A 70 6.76 -8.02 12.31
C TRP A 70 7.76 -7.10 13.02
N THR A 71 8.96 -6.97 12.46
CA THR A 71 10.01 -6.06 12.96
C THR A 71 10.44 -5.09 11.87
N ARG A 72 11.09 -3.98 12.28
CA ARG A 72 11.63 -3.00 11.32
C ARG A 72 12.72 -3.60 10.43
N GLU A 73 13.51 -4.53 10.94
CA GLU A 73 14.51 -5.26 10.16
C GLU A 73 13.87 -6.08 9.02
N ILE A 74 12.80 -6.82 9.33
CA ILE A 74 11.98 -7.53 8.32
C ILE A 74 11.43 -6.54 7.30
N GLY A 75 10.91 -5.40 7.76
CA GLY A 75 10.40 -4.33 6.90
C GLY A 75 11.46 -3.75 5.95
N ASP A 76 12.65 -3.47 6.45
CA ASP A 76 13.76 -2.89 5.67
C ASP A 76 14.32 -3.89 4.64
N PHE A 77 14.40 -5.17 5.01
CA PHE A 77 14.75 -6.24 4.09
C PHE A 77 13.71 -6.39 2.97
N THR A 78 12.42 -6.45 3.33
CA THR A 78 11.32 -6.51 2.34
C THR A 78 11.36 -5.29 1.42
N ARG A 79 11.64 -4.11 1.98
CA ARG A 79 11.77 -2.86 1.20
C ARG A 79 12.90 -2.94 0.19
N LYS A 80 14.04 -3.51 0.56
CA LYS A 80 15.16 -3.71 -0.36
C LYS A 80 14.74 -4.60 -1.53
N LEU A 81 14.14 -5.76 -1.24
CA LEU A 81 13.68 -6.70 -2.28
C LEU A 81 12.68 -6.06 -3.25
N VAL A 82 11.68 -5.37 -2.70
CA VAL A 82 10.65 -4.69 -3.52
C VAL A 82 11.28 -3.63 -4.41
N LYS A 83 12.20 -2.80 -3.90
CA LYS A 83 12.86 -1.76 -4.71
C LYS A 83 13.77 -2.32 -5.80
N GLU A 84 14.35 -3.50 -5.60
CA GLU A 84 15.21 -4.15 -6.59
C GLU A 84 14.42 -4.87 -7.69
N ARG A 85 13.20 -5.36 -7.38
CA ARG A 85 12.51 -6.34 -8.21
C ARG A 85 11.14 -5.92 -8.72
N VAL A 86 10.54 -4.89 -8.12
CA VAL A 86 9.20 -4.42 -8.46
C VAL A 86 9.30 -3.01 -9.04
N SER A 87 8.64 -2.80 -10.18
CA SER A 87 8.54 -1.50 -10.84
C SER A 87 7.10 -1.22 -11.23
N ILE A 88 6.70 0.04 -11.15
CA ILE A 88 5.35 0.49 -11.51
C ILE A 88 5.36 0.89 -12.98
N LYS A 89 4.39 0.36 -13.74
CA LYS A 89 4.18 0.74 -15.15
C LYS A 89 3.12 1.85 -15.23
N ALA A 90 3.31 2.79 -16.14
CA ALA A 90 2.29 3.78 -16.46
C ALA A 90 0.97 3.10 -16.86
N GLY A 91 -0.15 3.68 -16.43
CA GLY A 91 -1.49 3.12 -16.64
C GLY A 91 -1.82 1.87 -15.83
N HIS A 92 -0.90 1.39 -14.97
CA HIS A 92 -1.09 0.21 -14.13
C HIS A 92 -0.74 0.55 -12.67
N PRO A 93 -1.66 1.22 -11.93
CA PRO A 93 -1.43 1.59 -10.53
C PRO A 93 -1.11 0.36 -9.68
N LEU A 94 -0.11 0.48 -8.81
CA LEU A 94 0.36 -0.62 -7.98
C LEU A 94 0.01 -0.37 -6.52
N PHE A 95 -0.72 -1.28 -5.90
CA PHE A 95 -1.00 -1.28 -4.47
C PHE A 95 0.13 -1.93 -3.70
N SER A 96 0.61 -1.26 -2.65
CA SER A 96 1.81 -1.67 -1.94
C SER A 96 1.76 -1.35 -0.46
N LEU A 97 2.57 -2.09 0.29
CA LEU A 97 2.96 -1.78 1.67
C LEU A 97 4.22 -0.90 1.72
N ILE A 98 4.92 -0.76 0.59
CA ILE A 98 6.26 -0.18 0.49
C ILE A 98 6.26 0.88 -0.61
N LEU A 99 6.89 2.03 -0.33
CA LEU A 99 7.09 3.04 -1.35
C LEU A 99 8.00 2.52 -2.47
N ILE A 100 7.44 2.46 -3.67
CA ILE A 100 8.13 2.19 -4.93
C ILE A 100 8.26 3.50 -5.71
N ASP A 101 9.34 3.67 -6.48
CA ASP A 101 9.53 4.86 -7.29
C ASP A 101 8.34 5.06 -8.26
N SER A 102 7.77 6.26 -8.20
CA SER A 102 6.51 6.63 -8.83
C SER A 102 6.44 8.15 -9.01
N ASP A 103 5.54 8.59 -9.87
CA ASP A 103 5.28 10.01 -10.15
C ASP A 103 4.13 10.52 -9.26
N VAL A 104 3.17 9.63 -8.97
CA VAL A 104 2.02 9.88 -8.09
C VAL A 104 2.04 8.91 -6.91
N LEU A 105 1.85 9.45 -5.71
CA LEU A 105 1.70 8.68 -4.48
C LEU A 105 0.30 8.88 -3.89
N VAL A 106 -0.42 7.78 -3.71
CA VAL A 106 -1.70 7.74 -3.00
C VAL A 106 -1.48 7.03 -1.68
N TYR A 107 -1.91 7.61 -0.56
CA TYR A 107 -1.92 6.96 0.74
C TYR A 107 -3.36 6.69 1.19
N LEU A 108 -3.63 5.41 1.44
CA LEU A 108 -4.85 4.88 2.04
C LEU A 108 -4.65 4.76 3.55
N ASP A 109 -5.19 5.73 4.28
CA ASP A 109 -5.24 5.70 5.73
C ASP A 109 -6.53 5.01 6.21
N ILE A 110 -6.45 4.33 7.35
CA ILE A 110 -7.53 3.58 7.98
C ILE A 110 -7.47 3.80 9.49
N SER A 111 -8.63 3.97 10.14
CA SER A 111 -8.68 4.12 11.59
C SER A 111 -8.17 2.87 12.31
N ASP A 112 -7.67 3.04 13.53
CA ASP A 112 -7.20 1.91 14.35
C ASP A 112 -8.36 0.97 14.70
N GLU A 113 -9.57 1.51 14.92
CA GLU A 113 -10.78 0.74 15.20
C GLU A 113 -11.15 -0.16 14.01
N LEU A 114 -11.23 0.42 12.81
CA LEU A 114 -11.61 -0.33 11.60
C LEU A 114 -10.50 -1.33 11.21
N LEU A 115 -9.23 -0.93 11.36
CA LEU A 115 -8.10 -1.83 11.15
C LEU A 115 -8.15 -3.03 12.11
N ALA A 116 -8.48 -2.83 13.38
CA ALA A 116 -8.62 -3.90 14.36
C ALA A 116 -9.75 -4.86 13.97
N GLU A 117 -10.88 -4.35 13.50
CA GLU A 117 -11.98 -5.16 12.98
C GLU A 117 -11.55 -6.00 11.76
N HIS A 118 -10.83 -5.40 10.82
CA HIS A 118 -10.33 -6.09 9.63
C HIS A 118 -9.32 -7.18 9.98
N CYS A 119 -8.38 -6.88 10.89
CA CYS A 119 -7.42 -7.86 11.39
C CYS A 119 -8.14 -9.03 12.06
N LYS A 120 -9.16 -8.76 12.89
CA LYS A 120 -9.98 -9.80 13.53
C LYS A 120 -10.69 -10.68 12.50
N LYS A 121 -11.33 -10.09 11.48
CA LYS A 121 -12.01 -10.82 10.40
C LYS A 121 -11.03 -11.72 9.61
N ARG A 122 -9.79 -11.27 9.41
CA ARG A 122 -8.75 -11.99 8.64
C ARG A 122 -7.85 -12.90 9.49
N GLY A 123 -8.07 -13.01 10.80
CA GLY A 123 -7.18 -13.75 11.70
C GLY A 123 -5.74 -13.21 11.75
N SER A 124 -5.56 -11.93 11.41
CA SER A 124 -4.27 -11.24 11.37
C SER A 124 -3.96 -10.53 12.68
N ASN A 125 -2.68 -10.31 12.96
CA ASN A 125 -2.25 -9.60 14.16
C ASN A 125 -2.41 -8.08 13.97
N PHE A 126 -3.24 -7.45 14.81
CA PHE A 126 -3.47 -6.00 14.77
C PHE A 126 -2.20 -5.19 15.06
N GLN A 127 -1.36 -5.64 16.01
CA GLN A 127 -0.12 -4.94 16.34
C GLN A 127 0.87 -4.95 15.18
N ASP A 128 0.99 -6.06 14.45
CA ASP A 128 1.80 -6.11 13.23
C ASP A 128 1.28 -5.11 12.18
N ALA A 129 -0.05 -5.09 11.93
CA ALA A 129 -0.66 -4.17 10.98
C ALA A 129 -0.46 -2.70 11.38
N LYS A 130 -0.49 -2.41 12.70
CA LYS A 130 -0.19 -1.09 13.24
C LYS A 130 1.28 -0.71 13.06
N ASN A 131 2.20 -1.64 13.30
CA ASN A 131 3.64 -1.39 13.09
C ASN A 131 3.93 -1.08 11.61
N VAL A 132 3.31 -1.81 10.68
CA VAL A 132 3.42 -1.53 9.24
C VAL A 132 2.81 -0.17 8.89
N LYS A 133 1.64 0.17 9.45
CA LYS A 133 1.00 1.49 9.26
C LYS A 133 1.95 2.62 9.68
N ASN A 134 2.54 2.54 10.87
CA ASN A 134 3.49 3.53 11.37
C ASN A 134 4.71 3.69 10.44
N ALA A 135 5.24 2.58 9.92
CA ALA A 135 6.37 2.61 8.98
C ALA A 135 6.01 3.26 7.63
N ILE A 136 4.77 3.06 7.16
CA ILE A 136 4.23 3.74 5.98
C ILE A 136 4.07 5.23 6.25
N GLU A 137 3.50 5.63 7.39
CA GLU A 137 3.31 7.04 7.75
C GLU A 137 4.64 7.79 7.87
N GLU A 138 5.66 7.18 8.49
CA GLU A 138 7.02 7.73 8.53
C GLU A 138 7.56 7.94 7.12
N THR A 139 7.39 6.94 6.24
CA THR A 139 7.81 7.04 4.84
C THR A 139 7.06 8.15 4.10
N TRP A 140 5.74 8.21 4.25
CA TRP A 140 4.85 9.18 3.61
C TRP A 140 5.18 10.62 4.01
N ASN A 141 5.32 10.89 5.31
CA ASN A 141 5.63 12.22 5.83
C ASN A 141 6.99 12.70 5.31
N ASN A 142 8.01 11.83 5.34
CA ASN A 142 9.32 12.14 4.79
C ASN A 142 9.29 12.46 3.28
N GLN A 143 8.49 11.74 2.48
CA GLN A 143 8.39 12.02 1.05
C GLN A 143 7.62 13.31 0.76
N ARG A 144 6.53 13.56 1.47
CA ARG A 144 5.69 14.73 1.26
C ARG A 144 6.45 16.04 1.52
N GLU A 145 7.42 16.03 2.41
CA GLU A 145 8.25 17.20 2.72
C GLU A 145 9.41 17.42 1.73
N ASN A 146 9.88 16.35 1.06
CA ASN A 146 11.16 16.35 0.35
C ASN A 146 11.03 15.98 -1.14
N SER A 147 9.83 15.94 -1.71
CA SER A 147 9.59 15.46 -3.08
C SER A 147 8.63 16.36 -3.84
N GLU A 148 8.89 16.54 -5.14
CA GLU A 148 8.01 17.26 -6.08
C GLU A 148 6.90 16.37 -6.68
N ARG A 149 6.72 15.14 -6.16
CA ARG A 149 5.67 14.21 -6.60
C ARG A 149 4.26 14.74 -6.31
N VAL A 150 3.27 14.16 -7.00
CA VAL A 150 1.86 14.43 -6.70
C VAL A 150 1.39 13.51 -5.56
N PHE A 151 0.74 14.08 -4.54
CA PHE A 151 0.29 13.35 -3.36
C PHE A 151 -1.24 13.37 -3.22
N TYR A 152 -1.84 12.21 -2.99
CA TYR A 152 -3.25 12.06 -2.61
C TYR A 152 -3.36 11.32 -1.27
N TYR A 153 -4.16 11.85 -0.36
CA TYR A 153 -4.45 11.22 0.93
C TYR A 153 -5.93 10.86 0.98
N LEU A 154 -6.24 9.58 1.16
CA LEU A 154 -7.59 9.04 1.26
C LEU A 154 -7.77 8.39 2.63
N TYR A 155 -8.83 8.78 3.34
CA TYR A 155 -9.17 8.20 4.64
C TYR A 155 -10.34 7.23 4.47
N ILE A 156 -10.05 5.94 4.61
CA ILE A 156 -11.02 4.86 4.45
C ILE A 156 -12.01 4.89 5.61
N THR A 157 -13.28 4.86 5.27
CA THR A 157 -14.41 4.64 6.17
C THR A 157 -15.27 3.50 5.62
N GLU A 158 -15.98 2.78 6.50
CA GLU A 158 -16.97 1.75 6.14
C GLU A 158 -18.34 2.08 6.73
#